data_AF-A0A392NV50-F1
#
_entry.id   AF-A0A392NV50-F1
#
_cell.length_a   1.000
_cell.length_b   1.000
_cell.length_c   1.000
_cell.angle_alpha   90.00
_cell.angle_beta   90.00
_cell.angle_gamma   90.00
#
_symmetry.space_group_name_H-M   'P 1'
#
loop_
_entity.id
_entity.type
_entity.pdbx_description
1 polymer ?
#
loop_
_entity_poly.entity_id
_entity_poly.type
_entity_poly.pdbx_seq_one_letter_code
_entity_poly.pdbx_strand_id
1 'polypeptide(L)'
;MIGPYWSYGVFGTLAAFTTGALMPLFALGISHALVSYYMDWHSTQHEVKKIAFLFCGAAIVAITAYTIEHLSFGIMGERLTLRVREIMISAILKNEIGWFDDTRNTSTMLSSRLETDATLLKTIVVDRSTILLQNVGLVVTSFIIAFILNWRITLVVLATYPLIISGHIGE
;
A
#
# COMPACT_ATOMS: atom_id res chain seq x y z
N MET A 1 23.63 -10.57 -0.84
CA MET A 1 23.47 -9.50 -1.85
C MET A 1 22.30 -9.86 -2.76
N ILE A 2 21.47 -8.87 -3.08
CA ILE A 2 20.12 -8.97 -3.66
C ILE A 2 20.07 -9.97 -4.81
N GLY A 3 19.32 -11.07 -4.61
CA GLY A 3 19.14 -12.09 -5.65
C GLY A 3 18.30 -11.57 -6.84
N PRO A 4 18.13 -12.38 -7.90
CA PRO A 4 17.43 -12.06 -9.16
C PRO A 4 15.91 -11.80 -9.03
N TYR A 5 15.44 -11.35 -7.86
CA TYR A 5 14.04 -11.12 -7.52
C TYR A 5 13.71 -9.62 -7.34
N TRP A 6 14.67 -8.73 -7.55
CA TRP A 6 14.43 -7.28 -7.55
C TRP A 6 13.39 -6.87 -8.60
N SER A 7 13.30 -7.61 -9.71
CA SER A 7 12.29 -7.41 -10.75
C SER A 7 10.87 -7.45 -10.18
N TYR A 8 10.53 -8.45 -9.35
CA TYR A 8 9.21 -8.54 -8.70
C TYR A 8 8.95 -7.38 -7.75
N GLY A 9 9.98 -6.91 -7.05
CA GLY A 9 9.88 -5.71 -6.21
C GLY A 9 9.59 -4.45 -7.04
N VAL A 10 10.24 -4.27 -8.19
CA VAL A 10 10.01 -3.13 -9.08
C VAL A 10 8.59 -3.17 -9.66
N PHE A 11 8.16 -4.31 -10.18
CA PHE A 11 6.79 -4.47 -10.69
C PHE A 11 5.74 -4.23 -9.60
N GLY A 12 5.99 -4.75 -8.39
CA GLY A 12 5.14 -4.50 -7.22
C GLY A 12 5.07 -3.02 -6.85
N THR A 13 6.20 -2.31 -6.83
CA THR A 13 6.23 -0.87 -6.51
C THR A 13 5.49 -0.02 -7.54
N LEU A 14 5.66 -0.31 -8.84
CA LEU A 14 4.92 0.39 -9.90
C LEU A 14 3.41 0.15 -9.77
N ALA A 15 3.01 -1.10 -9.50
CA ALA A 15 1.62 -1.44 -9.25
C ALA A 15 1.08 -0.71 -8.00
N ALA A 16 1.83 -0.64 -6.91
CA ALA A 16 1.46 0.08 -5.69
C ALA A 16 1.23 1.59 -5.91
N PHE A 17 2.03 2.22 -6.78
CA PHE A 17 1.79 3.61 -7.16
C PHE A 17 0.48 3.75 -7.94
N THR A 18 0.19 2.84 -8.87
CA THR A 18 -1.06 2.87 -9.64
C THR A 18 -2.30 2.60 -8.79
N THR A 19 -2.22 1.70 -7.81
CA THR A 19 -3.33 1.43 -6.87
C THR A 19 -3.53 2.59 -5.89
N GLY A 20 -2.45 3.22 -5.41
CA GLY A 20 -2.53 4.44 -4.61
C GLY A 20 -3.17 5.61 -5.37
N ALA A 21 -2.91 5.74 -6.67
CA ALA A 21 -3.49 6.78 -7.53
C ALA A 21 -4.99 6.55 -7.86
N LEU A 22 -5.52 5.36 -7.63
CA LEU A 22 -6.88 5.01 -8.01
C LEU A 22 -7.94 5.78 -7.23
N MET A 23 -7.75 5.94 -5.91
CA MET A 23 -8.73 6.60 -5.04
C MET A 23 -8.95 8.09 -5.38
N PRO A 24 -7.90 8.90 -5.63
CA PRO A 24 -8.05 10.29 -6.08
C PRO A 24 -8.69 10.40 -7.46
N LEU A 25 -8.30 9.51 -8.39
CA LEU A 25 -8.88 9.47 -9.74
C LEU A 25 -10.37 9.12 -9.69
N PHE A 26 -10.76 8.20 -8.82
CA PHE A 26 -12.16 7.86 -8.57
C PHE A 26 -12.95 9.06 -8.03
N ALA A 27 -12.39 9.76 -7.04
CA ALA A 27 -12.99 10.97 -6.47
C ALA A 27 -13.18 12.07 -7.52
N LEU A 28 -12.19 12.28 -8.40
CA LEU A 28 -12.31 13.19 -9.53
C LEU A 28 -13.42 12.79 -10.49
N GLY A 29 -13.50 11.51 -10.86
CA GLY A 29 -14.53 11.01 -11.76
C GLY A 29 -15.94 11.26 -11.23
N ILE A 30 -16.16 11.07 -9.93
CA ILE A 30 -17.44 11.39 -9.28
C ILE A 30 -17.69 12.89 -9.28
N SER A 31 -16.68 13.71 -8.99
CA SER A 31 -16.82 15.17 -9.01
C SER A 31 -17.24 15.68 -10.39
N HIS A 32 -16.64 15.16 -11.46
CA HIS A 32 -17.03 15.48 -12.83
C HIS A 32 -18.45 15.01 -13.17
N ALA A 33 -18.84 13.82 -12.72
CA ALA A 33 -20.21 13.33 -12.90
C ALA A 33 -21.24 14.24 -12.23
N LEU A 34 -20.93 14.72 -11.02
CA LEU A 34 -21.77 15.64 -10.26
C LEU A 34 -21.91 16.99 -10.96
N VAL A 35 -20.81 17.55 -11.49
CA VAL A 35 -20.87 18.80 -12.28
C VAL A 35 -21.69 18.61 -13.55
N SER A 36 -21.55 17.47 -14.24
CA SER A 36 -22.33 17.17 -15.44
C SER A 36 -23.84 17.08 -15.17
N TYR A 37 -24.26 16.72 -13.95
CA TYR A 37 -25.67 16.66 -13.60
C TYR A 37 -26.35 18.05 -13.61
N TYR A 38 -25.58 19.12 -13.37
CA TYR A 38 -26.08 20.50 -13.41
C TYR A 38 -26.11 21.11 -14.82
N MET A 39 -25.70 20.36 -15.86
CA MET A 39 -25.74 20.79 -17.27
C MET A 39 -27.04 20.38 -17.97
N ASP A 40 -27.25 20.92 -19.18
CA ASP A 40 -28.48 20.74 -19.96
C ASP A 40 -28.73 19.26 -20.36
N TRP A 41 -30.00 18.83 -20.33
CA TRP A 41 -30.41 17.40 -20.34
C TRP A 41 -29.83 16.60 -21.52
N HIS A 42 -29.75 17.22 -22.70
CA HIS A 42 -29.28 16.56 -23.91
C HIS A 42 -27.76 16.32 -23.91
N SER A 43 -26.98 17.17 -23.24
CA SER A 43 -25.52 16.99 -23.10
C SER A 43 -25.18 16.02 -21.96
N THR A 44 -25.99 15.99 -20.91
CA THR A 44 -25.78 15.18 -19.71
C THR A 44 -25.77 13.68 -20.02
N GLN A 45 -26.67 13.19 -20.87
CA GLN A 45 -26.72 11.76 -21.21
C GLN A 45 -25.44 11.26 -21.89
N HIS A 46 -24.81 12.09 -22.71
CA HIS A 46 -23.59 11.72 -23.43
C HIS A 46 -22.37 11.70 -22.51
N GLU A 47 -22.23 12.72 -21.65
CA GLU A 47 -21.13 12.81 -20.69
C GLU A 47 -21.20 11.72 -19.61
N VAL A 48 -22.39 11.45 -19.07
CA VAL A 48 -22.58 10.35 -18.09
C VAL A 48 -22.22 9.00 -18.71
N LYS A 49 -22.58 8.74 -19.98
CA LYS A 49 -22.22 7.49 -20.67
C LYS A 49 -20.70 7.35 -20.86
N LYS A 50 -20.01 8.44 -21.20
CA LYS A 50 -18.53 8.45 -21.29
C LYS A 50 -17.90 8.16 -19.93
N ILE A 51 -18.36 8.83 -18.88
CA ILE A 51 -17.87 8.63 -17.51
C ILE A 51 -18.09 7.18 -17.09
N ALA A 52 -19.29 6.63 -17.29
CA ALA A 52 -19.58 5.23 -16.97
C ALA A 52 -18.63 4.24 -17.69
N PHE A 53 -18.32 4.48 -18.96
CA PHE A 53 -17.36 3.65 -19.71
C PHE A 53 -15.93 3.77 -19.16
N LEU A 54 -15.50 4.98 -18.80
CA LEU A 54 -14.20 5.22 -18.16
C LEU A 54 -14.09 4.52 -16.80
N PHE A 55 -15.13 4.56 -15.97
CA PHE A 55 -15.17 3.84 -14.69
C PHE A 55 -15.12 2.33 -14.88
N CYS A 56 -15.79 1.80 -15.90
CA CYS A 56 -15.73 0.38 -16.23
C CYS A 56 -14.31 -0.05 -16.65
N GLY A 57 -13.65 0.74 -17.50
CA GLY A 57 -12.25 0.51 -17.86
C GLY A 57 -11.30 0.64 -16.67
N ALA A 58 -11.49 1.65 -15.82
CA ALA A 58 -10.70 1.85 -14.61
C ALA A 58 -10.87 0.70 -13.61
N ALA A 59 -12.05 0.10 -13.51
CA ALA A 59 -12.28 -1.07 -12.65
C ALA A 59 -11.46 -2.29 -13.10
N ILE A 60 -11.34 -2.54 -14.40
CA ILE A 60 -10.51 -3.64 -14.94
C ILE A 60 -9.03 -3.38 -14.64
N VAL A 61 -8.57 -2.14 -14.84
CA VAL A 61 -7.20 -1.73 -14.51
C VAL A 61 -6.95 -1.85 -13.00
N ALA A 62 -7.91 -1.46 -12.16
CA ALA A 62 -7.79 -1.58 -10.71
C ALA A 62 -7.62 -3.04 -10.28
N ILE A 63 -8.48 -3.94 -10.75
CA ILE A 63 -8.42 -5.36 -10.39
C ILE A 63 -7.06 -5.96 -10.79
N THR A 64 -6.60 -5.66 -12.00
CA THR A 64 -5.29 -6.16 -12.48
C THR A 64 -4.13 -5.57 -11.69
N ALA A 65 -4.13 -4.27 -11.40
CA ALA A 65 -3.09 -3.61 -10.62
C ALA A 65 -3.03 -4.14 -9.18
N TYR A 66 -4.17 -4.23 -8.48
CA TYR A 66 -4.23 -4.81 -7.13
C TYR A 66 -3.74 -6.26 -7.11
N THR A 67 -4.16 -7.06 -8.09
CA THR A 67 -3.73 -8.46 -8.19
C THR A 67 -2.21 -8.56 -8.36
N ILE A 68 -1.63 -7.77 -9.28
CA ILE A 68 -0.18 -7.76 -9.52
C ILE A 68 0.58 -7.30 -8.29
N GLU A 69 0.12 -6.22 -7.64
CA GLU A 69 0.73 -5.68 -6.42
C GLU A 69 0.76 -6.73 -5.31
N HIS A 70 -0.41 -7.24 -4.92
CA HIS A 70 -0.54 -8.18 -3.81
C HIS A 70 0.16 -9.51 -4.08
N LEU A 71 0.14 -10.02 -5.32
CA LEU A 71 0.87 -11.23 -5.68
C LEU A 71 2.38 -11.01 -5.64
N SER A 72 2.87 -9.90 -6.20
CA SER A 72 4.31 -9.62 -6.25
C SER A 72 4.90 -9.45 -4.85
N PHE A 73 4.26 -8.64 -4.00
CA PHE A 73 4.68 -8.46 -2.62
C PHE A 73 4.44 -9.72 -1.77
N GLY A 74 3.37 -10.47 -2.02
CA GLY A 74 3.10 -11.75 -1.36
C GLY A 74 4.20 -12.77 -1.59
N ILE A 75 4.58 -13.01 -2.85
CA ILE A 75 5.67 -13.92 -3.23
C ILE A 75 7.01 -13.44 -2.64
N MET A 76 7.29 -12.13 -2.73
CA MET A 76 8.50 -11.55 -2.16
C MET A 76 8.55 -11.75 -0.64
N GLY A 77 7.41 -11.59 0.04
CA GLY A 77 7.29 -11.76 1.47
C GLY A 77 7.47 -13.20 1.93
N GLU A 78 6.88 -14.17 1.24
CA GLU A 78 7.07 -15.59 1.56
C GLU A 78 8.54 -16.01 1.42
N ARG A 79 9.21 -15.58 0.35
CA ARG A 79 10.64 -15.88 0.16
C ARG A 79 11.51 -15.22 1.22
N LEU A 80 11.18 -14.00 1.62
CA LEU A 80 11.86 -13.32 2.72
C LEU A 80 11.70 -14.11 4.02
N THR A 81 10.48 -14.54 4.35
CA THR A 81 10.20 -15.36 5.54
C THR A 81 10.98 -16.67 5.52
N LEU A 82 11.01 -17.39 4.39
CA LEU A 82 11.79 -18.63 4.26
C LEU A 82 13.27 -18.41 4.52
N ARG A 83 13.86 -17.36 3.92
CA ARG A 83 15.28 -17.04 4.09
C ARG A 83 15.60 -16.64 5.54
N VAL A 84 14.73 -15.86 6.17
CA VAL A 84 14.89 -15.47 7.58
C VAL A 84 14.84 -16.72 8.47
N ARG A 85 13.88 -17.63 8.25
CA ARG A 85 13.80 -18.89 8.99
C ARG A 85 15.05 -19.76 8.82
N GLU A 86 15.58 -19.86 7.61
CA GLU A 86 16.81 -20.60 7.34
C GLU A 86 18.02 -20.01 8.10
N ILE A 87 18.16 -18.69 8.09
CA ILE A 87 19.24 -17.99 8.82
C ILE A 87 19.06 -18.17 10.34
N MET A 88 17.84 -18.03 10.86
CA MET A 88 17.56 -18.21 12.29
C MET A 88 17.87 -19.64 12.75
N ILE A 89 17.43 -20.66 12.00
CA ILE A 89 17.73 -22.07 12.31
C ILE A 89 19.24 -22.31 12.26
N SER A 90 19.93 -21.82 11.22
CA SER A 90 21.38 -21.95 11.11
C SER A 90 22.11 -21.29 12.28
N ALA A 91 21.63 -20.14 12.76
CA ALA A 91 22.19 -19.46 13.92
C ALA A 91 21.94 -20.22 15.22
N ILE A 92 20.72 -20.74 15.44
CA ILE A 92 20.38 -21.54 16.62
C ILE A 92 21.26 -22.78 16.70
N LEU A 93 21.47 -23.50 15.58
CA LEU A 93 22.27 -24.73 15.56
C LEU A 93 23.78 -24.51 15.80
N LYS A 94 24.27 -23.28 15.70
CA LYS A 94 25.69 -22.93 15.92
C LYS A 94 26.00 -22.56 17.38
N ASN A 95 24.99 -22.49 18.25
CA ASN A 95 25.20 -22.19 19.66
C ASN A 95 25.81 -23.37 20.43
N GLU A 96 26.48 -23.06 21.53
CA GLU A 96 27.03 -24.04 22.47
C GLU A 96 25.96 -24.89 23.14
N ILE A 97 26.32 -26.12 23.53
CA ILE A 97 25.39 -27.08 24.16
C ILE A 97 24.77 -26.51 25.44
N GLY A 98 25.55 -25.80 26.26
CA GLY A 98 25.06 -25.18 27.50
C GLY A 98 24.02 -24.08 27.29
N TRP A 99 23.89 -23.53 26.08
CA TRP A 99 22.83 -22.57 25.76
C TRP A 99 21.45 -23.24 25.70
N PHE A 100 21.40 -24.51 25.28
CA PHE A 100 20.18 -25.30 25.21
C PHE A 100 19.72 -25.84 26.56
N ASP A 101 20.59 -25.82 27.58
CA ASP A 101 20.27 -26.23 28.95
C ASP A 101 19.46 -25.14 29.71
N ASP A 102 19.42 -23.91 29.21
CA ASP A 102 18.59 -22.84 29.78
C ASP A 102 17.10 -23.14 29.54
N THR A 103 16.29 -23.09 30.62
CA THR A 103 14.83 -23.30 30.55
C THR A 103 14.12 -22.33 29.62
N ARG A 104 14.74 -21.20 29.26
CA ARG A 104 14.25 -20.20 28.29
C ARG A 104 14.47 -20.60 26.82
N ASN A 105 15.33 -21.59 26.56
CA ASN A 105 15.74 -22.03 25.22
C ASN A 105 15.26 -23.46 24.91
N THR A 106 14.14 -23.87 25.52
CA THR A 106 13.49 -25.14 25.20
C THR A 106 13.08 -25.18 23.72
N SER A 107 13.15 -26.37 23.11
CA SER A 107 12.79 -26.62 21.70
C SER A 107 11.42 -26.05 21.31
N THR A 108 10.41 -26.20 22.17
CA THR A 108 9.05 -25.66 21.93
C THR A 108 9.03 -24.13 21.86
N MET A 109 9.78 -23.45 22.75
CA MET A 109 9.86 -21.98 22.73
C MET A 109 10.64 -21.46 21.55
N LEU A 110 11.73 -22.14 21.16
CA LEU A 110 12.51 -21.78 19.98
C LEU A 110 11.68 -21.93 18.70
N SER A 111 10.93 -23.02 18.56
CA SER A 111 10.01 -23.23 17.43
C SER A 111 8.94 -22.13 17.36
N SER A 112 8.34 -21.77 18.50
CA SER A 112 7.34 -20.69 18.58
C SER A 112 7.94 -19.32 18.21
N ARG A 113 9.15 -19.00 18.69
CA ARG A 113 9.87 -17.76 18.31
C ARG A 113 10.21 -17.74 16.83
N LEU A 114 10.71 -18.85 16.27
CA LEU A 114 10.99 -18.99 14.84
C LEU A 114 9.76 -18.70 13.97
N GLU A 115 8.59 -19.16 14.39
CA GLU A 115 7.34 -18.88 13.67
C GLU A 115 6.89 -17.43 13.84
N THR A 116 6.87 -16.94 15.08
CA THR A 116 6.35 -15.61 15.44
C THR A 116 7.24 -14.50 14.88
N ASP A 117 8.54 -14.56 15.12
CA ASP A 117 9.49 -13.51 14.71
C ASP A 117 9.60 -13.43 13.18
N ALA A 118 9.61 -14.58 12.49
CA ALA A 118 9.64 -14.60 11.03
C ALA A 118 8.35 -14.04 10.41
N THR A 119 7.20 -14.25 11.06
CA THR A 119 5.91 -13.71 10.61
C THR A 119 5.82 -12.20 10.90
N LEU A 120 6.25 -11.76 12.08
CA LEU A 120 6.33 -10.34 12.43
C LEU A 120 7.23 -9.57 11.47
N LEU A 121 8.41 -10.12 11.14
CA LEU A 121 9.30 -9.53 10.15
C LEU A 121 8.66 -9.43 8.77
N LYS A 122 7.90 -10.45 8.34
CA LYS A 122 7.13 -10.39 7.07
C LYS A 122 6.14 -9.23 7.10
N THR A 123 5.33 -9.12 8.15
CA THR A 123 4.32 -8.06 8.27
C THR A 123 4.96 -6.67 8.28
N ILE A 124 6.07 -6.49 9.01
CA ILE A 124 6.76 -5.20 9.09
C ILE A 124 7.42 -4.85 7.74
N VAL A 125 8.12 -5.78 7.11
CA VAL A 125 8.90 -5.47 5.91
C VAL A 125 8.03 -5.42 4.66
N VAL A 126 7.01 -6.26 4.55
CA VAL A 126 6.21 -6.42 3.33
C VAL A 126 4.92 -5.63 3.44
N ASP A 127 4.08 -5.93 4.43
CA ASP A 127 2.74 -5.33 4.50
C ASP A 127 2.83 -3.83 4.79
N ARG A 128 3.66 -3.42 5.77
CA ARG A 128 3.81 -1.99 6.08
C ARG A 128 4.48 -1.22 4.95
N SER A 129 5.48 -1.78 4.27
CA SER A 129 6.13 -1.08 3.15
C SER A 129 5.18 -0.92 1.97
N THR A 130 4.37 -1.94 1.67
CA THR A 130 3.34 -1.88 0.63
C THR A 130 2.32 -0.78 0.91
N ILE A 131 1.79 -0.73 2.14
CA ILE A 131 0.85 0.32 2.57
C ILE A 131 1.49 1.71 2.48
N LEU A 132 2.76 1.84 2.87
CA LEU A 132 3.48 3.11 2.77
C LEU A 132 3.63 3.57 1.31
N LEU A 133 3.97 2.66 0.39
CA LEU A 133 4.08 2.97 -1.04
C LEU A 133 2.74 3.40 -1.63
N GLN A 134 1.66 2.70 -1.31
CA GLN A 134 0.30 3.10 -1.72
C GLN A 134 -0.07 4.47 -1.18
N ASN A 135 0.20 4.73 0.11
CA ASN A 135 -0.09 6.02 0.74
C ASN A 135 0.72 7.16 0.12
N VAL A 136 1.99 6.92 -0.23
CA VAL A 136 2.80 7.92 -0.94
C VAL A 136 2.20 8.20 -2.32
N GLY A 137 1.83 7.17 -3.08
CA GLY A 137 1.17 7.32 -4.39
C GLY A 137 -0.16 8.08 -4.28
N LEU A 138 -0.96 7.76 -3.27
CA LEU A 138 -2.21 8.43 -2.95
C LEU A 138 -2.01 9.91 -2.66
N VAL A 139 -1.10 10.23 -1.75
CA VAL A 139 -0.81 11.60 -1.34
C VAL A 139 -0.28 12.42 -2.52
N VAL A 140 0.73 11.91 -3.23
CA VAL A 140 1.33 12.59 -4.38
C VAL A 140 0.28 12.85 -5.47
N THR A 141 -0.50 11.83 -5.85
CA THR A 141 -1.53 11.97 -6.89
C THR A 141 -2.62 12.95 -6.46
N SER A 142 -3.09 12.87 -5.21
CA SER A 142 -4.10 13.80 -4.67
C SER A 142 -3.63 15.25 -4.69
N PHE A 143 -2.39 15.51 -4.25
CA PHE A 143 -1.83 16.85 -4.26
C PHE A 143 -1.68 17.41 -5.68
N ILE A 144 -1.13 16.62 -6.60
CA ILE A 144 -0.99 17.01 -8.01
C ILE A 144 -2.35 17.42 -8.58
N ILE A 145 -3.36 16.57 -8.41
CA ILE A 145 -4.72 16.83 -8.87
C ILE A 145 -5.28 18.11 -8.25
N ALA A 146 -5.17 18.28 -6.93
CA ALA A 146 -5.73 19.42 -6.22
C ALA A 146 -5.11 20.75 -6.68
N PHE A 147 -3.77 20.80 -6.80
CA PHE A 147 -3.05 21.98 -7.25
C PHE A 147 -3.36 22.35 -8.70
N ILE A 148 -3.54 21.36 -9.59
CA ILE A 148 -3.92 21.60 -10.99
C ILE A 148 -5.32 22.22 -11.08
N LEU A 149 -6.29 21.73 -10.28
CA LEU A 149 -7.66 22.23 -10.31
C LEU A 149 -7.77 23.65 -9.78
N ASN A 150 -7.32 23.91 -8.55
CA ASN A 150 -7.37 25.26 -7.97
C ASN A 150 -6.37 25.43 -6.82
N TRP A 151 -5.17 25.89 -7.15
CA TRP A 151 -4.09 26.10 -6.18
C TRP A 151 -4.47 27.01 -5.01
N ARG A 152 -5.39 27.97 -5.19
CA ARG A 152 -5.81 28.88 -4.11
C ARG A 152 -6.64 28.14 -3.06
N ILE A 153 -7.61 27.33 -3.49
CA ILE A 153 -8.47 26.55 -2.59
C ILE A 153 -7.63 25.48 -1.87
N THR A 154 -6.72 24.82 -2.58
CA THR A 154 -5.84 23.80 -2.01
C THR A 154 -4.96 24.36 -0.88
N LEU A 155 -4.38 25.54 -1.05
CA LEU A 155 -3.57 26.18 0.00
C LEU A 155 -4.38 26.50 1.26
N VAL A 156 -5.62 26.96 1.10
CA VAL A 156 -6.53 27.21 2.23
C VAL A 156 -6.82 25.92 2.99
N VAL A 157 -7.15 24.83 2.27
CA VAL A 157 -7.39 23.52 2.90
C VAL A 157 -6.15 23.00 3.62
N LEU A 158 -4.97 23.17 3.02
CA LEU A 158 -3.70 22.74 3.62
C LEU A 158 -3.34 23.54 4.88
N ALA A 159 -3.68 24.84 4.92
CA ALA A 159 -3.51 25.67 6.11
C ALA A 159 -4.43 25.25 7.27
N THR A 160 -5.59 24.65 6.97
CA THR A 160 -6.54 24.17 7.99
C THR A 160 -6.13 22.82 8.61
N TYR A 161 -5.37 21.98 7.90
CA TYR A 161 -4.89 20.69 8.42
C TYR A 161 -4.20 20.76 9.80
N PRO A 162 -3.21 21.63 10.04
CA PRO A 162 -2.57 21.73 11.37
C PRO A 162 -3.55 22.20 12.46
N LEU A 163 -4.55 23.03 12.12
CA LEU A 163 -5.57 23.45 13.08
C LEU A 163 -6.44 22.27 13.52
N ILE A 164 -6.84 21.40 12.59
CA ILE A 164 -7.60 20.18 12.91
C ILE A 164 -6.80 19.26 13.83
N ILE A 165 -5.51 19.07 13.54
CA ILE A 165 -4.62 18.25 14.37
C ILE A 165 -4.49 18.85 15.78
N SER A 166 -4.30 20.16 15.89
CA SER A 166 -4.21 20.83 17.19
C SER A 166 -5.50 20.73 18.02
N GLY A 167 -6.67 20.73 17.36
CA GLY A 167 -7.96 20.55 18.01
C GLY A 167 -8.12 19.13 18.58
N HIS A 168 -7.65 18.11 17.86
CA HIS A 168 -7.76 16.72 18.32
C HIS A 168 -6.81 16.38 19.47
N ILE A 169 -5.68 17.07 19.59
CA ILE A 169 -4.73 16.90 20.71
C ILE A 169 -5.23 17.62 21.98
N GLY A 170 -6.20 18.54 21.84
CA GLY A 170 -6.81 19.27 22.95
C GLY A 170 -7.97 18.55 23.65
N GLU A 171 -8.42 17.41 23.11
CA GLU A 171 -9.38 16.47 23.74
C GLU A 171 -8.64 15.29 24.38
#